data_AF-A0A956ZDT9-F1
#
_entry.id   AF-A0A956ZDT9-F1
#
_cell.length_a   1.000
_cell.length_b   1.000
_cell.length_c   1.000
_cell.angle_alpha   90.00
_cell.angle_beta   90.00
_cell.angle_gamma   90.00
#
_symmetry.space_group_name_H-M   'P 1'
#
loop_
_entity.id
_entity.type
_entity.pdbx_description
1 polymer ?
#
loop_
_entity_poly.entity_id
_entity_poly.type
_entity_poly.pdbx_seq_one_letter_code
_entity_poly.pdbx_strand_id
1 'polypeptide(L)'
;MRSISKNNSTRKTSGKTGTVALVTLALLVLVTLGVIYFAINLSPVGWRRDTTEDLPLKAETLATYLEDPASCAPDLDKIYDKVSLISKNGPVYDIKLANQEGKGLSLHDIDLRVFIPSVPAIARGDKLLTHITLLQRELNRIDTIFDNTGYDAYRINISNNCLRCGLWEAYVTRRQGEDRGKIFHGWFEFPIPLYKKLFQEVNGFDLSAYEAALEHYQRLDGKKIPLDYLRYIQETQTLSSADLELHPEESITHFAEQRAKAKLIATSGLHLYKDIYDRKKQPVKLMQFDEPGIYKKKKLMKFDYSFFSTPDQIELRKVDNKRLGKSFNELEIRLPYGKRNAPIKNWPFVVSRNGLRIILGGWTLDDIPLATEQPIPASEFARFTFGIGTPEIYSSYESRLADLKKEKTAYLLLVDENDRYVDNHTLGLDQIYLSRLEDGTFVMYLVSYERIMLLAHWNFKLPQHMLVSENALEPSLHPDIGSGPNEKHDHGNDDGNTAGH
;
A
#
# COMPACT_ATOMS: atom_id res chain seq x y z
N MET A 1 -8.65 -32.96 -113.20
CA MET A 1 -7.28 -33.10 -113.72
C MET A 1 -6.33 -32.34 -112.79
N ARG A 2 -5.22 -33.00 -112.45
CA ARG A 2 -4.07 -32.63 -111.59
C ARG A 2 -3.85 -31.13 -111.27
N SER A 3 -3.53 -30.83 -110.01
CA SER A 3 -2.17 -30.44 -109.60
C SER A 3 -2.06 -30.23 -108.08
N ILE A 4 -1.05 -30.84 -107.48
CA ILE A 4 -0.65 -30.74 -106.07
C ILE A 4 0.33 -29.57 -105.92
N SER A 5 0.17 -28.74 -104.88
CA SER A 5 1.20 -27.81 -104.41
C SER A 5 1.31 -27.89 -102.88
N LYS A 6 2.52 -28.25 -102.41
CA LYS A 6 2.94 -28.29 -101.01
C LYS A 6 3.24 -26.86 -100.54
N ASN A 7 2.96 -26.55 -99.27
CA ASN A 7 3.72 -25.55 -98.54
C ASN A 7 3.88 -25.89 -97.06
N ASN A 8 5.15 -25.97 -96.63
CA ASN A 8 5.62 -26.09 -95.26
C ASN A 8 5.54 -24.73 -94.56
N SER A 9 5.10 -24.68 -93.30
CA SER A 9 5.41 -23.57 -92.40
C SER A 9 5.88 -24.07 -91.04
N THR A 10 7.14 -23.83 -90.74
CA THR A 10 7.81 -23.97 -89.44
C THR A 10 7.32 -22.88 -88.49
N ARG A 11 6.74 -23.27 -87.35
CA ARG A 11 6.29 -22.35 -86.28
C ARG A 11 7.42 -22.11 -85.28
N LYS A 12 7.98 -20.90 -85.25
CA LYS A 12 8.91 -20.42 -84.21
C LYS A 12 8.14 -20.19 -82.90
N THR A 13 8.51 -20.90 -81.84
CA THR A 13 8.12 -20.61 -80.45
C THR A 13 9.29 -19.94 -79.74
N SER A 14 9.36 -18.60 -79.74
CA SER A 14 10.23 -17.85 -78.83
C SER A 14 9.52 -16.58 -78.38
N GLY A 15 9.27 -16.45 -77.07
CA GLY A 15 8.72 -15.21 -76.53
C GLY A 15 8.02 -15.29 -75.17
N LYS A 16 7.92 -16.45 -74.51
CA LYS A 16 7.21 -16.57 -73.22
C LYS A 16 8.10 -16.81 -71.99
N THR A 17 9.39 -17.13 -72.15
CA THR A 17 10.28 -17.43 -71.01
C THR A 17 10.81 -16.17 -70.31
N GLY A 18 11.02 -15.06 -71.03
CA GLY A 18 11.54 -13.81 -70.44
C GLY A 18 10.53 -13.11 -69.51
N THR A 19 9.25 -13.12 -69.87
CA THR A 19 8.21 -12.44 -69.10
C THR A 19 7.91 -13.16 -67.78
N VAL A 20 7.96 -14.50 -67.78
CA VAL A 20 7.75 -15.29 -66.56
C VAL A 20 8.90 -15.08 -65.57
N ALA A 21 10.15 -15.03 -66.05
CA ALA A 21 11.31 -14.78 -65.17
C ALA A 21 11.26 -13.39 -64.50
N LEU A 22 10.83 -12.36 -65.24
CA LEU A 22 10.71 -11.00 -64.73
C LEU A 22 9.60 -10.86 -63.67
N VAL A 23 8.45 -11.50 -63.87
CA VAL A 23 7.35 -11.50 -62.89
C VAL A 23 7.75 -12.24 -61.62
N THR A 24 8.41 -13.40 -61.74
CA THR A 24 8.89 -14.16 -60.58
C THR A 24 9.92 -13.38 -59.77
N LEU A 25 10.85 -12.68 -60.42
CA LEU A 25 11.84 -11.85 -59.74
C LEU A 25 11.19 -10.67 -59.00
N ALA A 26 10.22 -10.00 -59.62
CA ALA A 26 9.49 -8.90 -58.99
C ALA A 26 8.71 -9.35 -57.75
N LEU A 27 8.06 -10.52 -57.82
CA LEU A 27 7.35 -11.12 -56.69
C LEU A 27 8.31 -11.49 -55.55
N LEU A 28 9.48 -12.04 -55.88
CA LEU A 28 10.50 -12.40 -54.88
C LEU A 28 11.04 -11.15 -54.17
N VAL A 29 11.28 -10.06 -54.91
CA VAL A 29 11.68 -8.77 -54.33
C VAL A 29 10.57 -8.22 -53.42
N LEU A 30 9.31 -8.24 -53.84
CA LEU A 30 8.19 -7.76 -53.02
C LEU A 30 7.99 -8.59 -51.74
N VAL A 31 8.11 -9.91 -51.83
CA VAL A 31 8.04 -10.79 -50.64
C VAL A 31 9.22 -10.54 -49.72
N THR A 32 10.43 -10.40 -50.26
CA THR A 32 11.63 -10.14 -49.46
C THR A 32 11.54 -8.77 -48.76
N LEU A 33 11.11 -7.73 -49.48
CA LEU A 33 10.87 -6.41 -48.91
C LEU A 33 9.74 -6.42 -47.87
N GLY A 34 8.68 -7.21 -48.11
CA GLY A 34 7.59 -7.41 -47.15
C GLY A 34 8.07 -8.10 -45.87
N VAL A 35 8.88 -9.16 -45.98
CA VAL A 35 9.50 -9.86 -44.84
C VAL A 35 10.49 -8.95 -44.10
N ILE A 36 11.29 -8.16 -44.81
CA ILE A 36 12.21 -7.19 -44.19
C ILE A 36 11.41 -6.09 -43.47
N TYR A 37 10.35 -5.55 -44.09
CA TYR A 37 9.50 -4.54 -43.46
C TYR A 37 8.78 -5.12 -42.23
N PHE A 38 8.28 -6.35 -42.31
CA PHE A 38 7.65 -7.04 -41.19
C PHE A 38 8.68 -7.35 -40.09
N ALA A 39 9.89 -7.80 -40.44
CA ALA A 39 10.97 -8.00 -39.49
C ALA A 39 11.41 -6.68 -38.85
N ILE A 40 11.52 -5.57 -39.57
CA ILE A 40 11.90 -4.27 -39.00
C ILE A 40 10.81 -3.73 -38.06
N ASN A 41 9.52 -3.92 -38.38
CA ASN A 41 8.41 -3.36 -37.59
C ASN A 41 7.88 -4.30 -36.50
N LEU A 42 8.12 -5.61 -36.58
CA LEU A 42 7.66 -6.60 -35.61
C LEU A 42 8.80 -7.36 -34.92
N SER A 43 10.07 -7.11 -35.27
CA SER A 43 11.14 -7.50 -34.36
C SER A 43 10.95 -6.76 -33.05
N PRO A 44 10.92 -7.45 -31.89
CA PRO A 44 10.98 -6.80 -30.58
C PRO A 44 12.30 -6.03 -30.36
N VAL A 45 13.22 -6.13 -31.34
CA VAL A 45 14.49 -5.40 -31.48
C VAL A 45 14.27 -4.05 -32.19
N GLY A 46 13.13 -3.40 -31.96
CA GLY A 46 13.10 -1.95 -32.05
C GLY A 46 14.16 -1.45 -31.07
N TRP A 47 15.20 -0.77 -31.57
CA TRP A 47 16.16 -0.07 -30.73
C TRP A 47 15.37 0.73 -29.69
N ARG A 48 15.28 0.20 -28.46
CA ARG A 48 14.66 0.89 -27.35
C ARG A 48 15.56 2.07 -27.08
N ARG A 49 15.21 3.21 -27.68
CA ARG A 49 15.79 4.46 -27.25
C ARG A 49 15.26 4.69 -25.86
N ASP A 50 16.15 4.72 -24.88
CA ASP A 50 15.86 5.27 -23.57
C ASP A 50 15.15 6.63 -23.81
N THR A 51 13.88 6.73 -23.44
CA THR A 51 13.16 7.99 -23.47
C THR A 51 13.46 8.70 -22.15
N THR A 52 13.93 9.94 -22.26
CA THR A 52 14.11 10.82 -21.11
C THR A 52 12.95 11.78 -21.02
N GLU A 53 12.27 11.80 -19.88
CA GLU A 53 11.26 12.79 -19.54
C GLU A 53 11.80 13.68 -18.42
N ASP A 54 11.88 14.97 -18.71
CA ASP A 54 12.41 15.98 -17.81
C ASP A 54 11.26 16.74 -17.13
N LEU A 55 11.19 16.64 -15.81
CA LEU A 55 10.12 17.19 -14.99
C LEU A 55 10.65 18.38 -14.17
N PRO A 56 9.94 19.51 -14.15
CA PRO A 56 10.31 20.63 -13.31
C PRO A 56 10.19 20.22 -11.84
N LEU A 57 11.25 20.44 -11.08
CA LEU A 57 11.24 20.27 -9.65
C LEU A 57 11.14 21.65 -8.99
N LYS A 58 10.17 21.81 -8.08
CA LYS A 58 10.02 23.02 -7.29
C LYS A 58 10.68 22.75 -5.94
N ALA A 59 11.86 23.35 -5.73
CA ALA A 59 12.62 23.19 -4.50
C ALA A 59 12.07 24.10 -3.40
N GLU A 60 12.12 23.62 -2.16
CA GLU A 60 11.87 24.44 -0.99
C GLU A 60 13.03 25.36 -0.68
N THR A 61 12.69 26.48 -0.06
CA THR A 61 13.67 27.46 0.41
C THR A 61 13.66 27.49 1.93
N LEU A 62 14.76 27.96 2.52
CA LEU A 62 14.83 28.20 3.96
C LEU A 62 13.70 29.13 4.43
N ALA A 63 13.30 30.10 3.60
CA ALA A 63 12.20 31.02 3.91
C ALA A 63 10.85 30.30 4.07
N THR A 64 10.56 29.31 3.21
CA THR A 64 9.34 28.49 3.34
C THR A 64 9.40 27.60 4.58
N TYR A 65 10.58 27.05 4.88
CA TYR A 65 10.83 26.24 6.08
C TYR A 65 10.72 27.02 7.40
N LEU A 66 10.83 28.35 7.42
CA LEU A 66 10.57 29.11 8.67
C LEU A 66 9.14 28.90 9.21
N GLU A 67 8.19 28.62 8.33
CA GLU A 67 6.83 28.23 8.72
C GLU A 67 6.73 26.78 9.21
N ASP A 68 7.61 25.90 8.74
CA ASP A 68 7.69 24.49 9.15
C ASP A 68 8.54 24.35 10.42
N PRO A 69 7.98 23.87 11.53
CA PRO A 69 8.79 23.63 12.72
C PRO A 69 9.81 22.49 12.54
N ALA A 70 9.79 21.67 11.47
CA ALA A 70 10.80 20.65 11.18
C ALA A 70 12.24 21.20 11.12
N SER A 71 13.22 20.38 11.50
CA SER A 71 14.64 20.78 11.43
C SER A 71 15.13 20.68 9.98
N CYS A 72 15.76 21.76 9.51
CA CYS A 72 16.38 21.85 8.20
C CYS A 72 17.87 22.16 8.35
N ALA A 73 18.71 21.66 7.43
CA ALA A 73 20.11 22.07 7.42
C ALA A 73 20.20 23.57 7.01
N PRO A 74 21.17 24.34 7.55
CA PRO A 74 21.38 25.74 7.16
C PRO A 74 21.71 25.91 5.67
N ASP A 75 22.18 24.85 5.01
CA ASP A 75 22.58 24.79 3.61
C ASP A 75 21.55 24.06 2.72
N LEU A 76 20.23 24.30 2.95
CA LEU A 76 19.15 23.93 2.01
C LEU A 76 19.21 24.74 0.69
N ASP A 77 20.43 24.97 0.18
CA ASP A 77 20.74 25.79 -0.98
C ASP A 77 21.25 24.93 -2.16
N LYS A 78 21.29 23.59 -2.01
CA LYS A 78 21.53 22.70 -3.17
C LYS A 78 20.27 22.62 -4.00
N ILE A 79 20.22 23.44 -5.03
CA ILE A 79 19.08 23.51 -5.94
C ILE A 79 19.26 22.41 -6.99
N TYR A 80 18.59 21.28 -6.80
CA TYR A 80 18.07 20.55 -7.94
C TYR A 80 16.82 21.30 -8.42
N ASP A 81 16.67 21.48 -9.72
CA ASP A 81 15.53 22.16 -10.34
C ASP A 81 14.80 21.24 -11.32
N LYS A 82 15.29 20.02 -11.49
CA LYS A 82 14.76 19.04 -12.43
C LYS A 82 14.88 17.61 -11.92
N VAL A 83 13.87 16.81 -12.20
CA VAL A 83 13.92 15.35 -12.13
C VAL A 83 13.84 14.78 -13.54
N SER A 84 14.81 13.97 -13.94
CA SER A 84 14.75 13.21 -15.19
C SER A 84 14.36 11.77 -14.92
N LEU A 85 13.32 11.28 -15.61
CA LEU A 85 12.96 9.87 -15.68
C LEU A 85 13.49 9.30 -16.98
N ILE A 86 14.45 8.38 -16.91
CA ILE A 86 15.10 7.78 -18.08
C ILE A 86 14.66 6.33 -18.18
N SER A 87 13.78 6.02 -19.13
CA SER A 87 13.25 4.66 -19.27
C SER A 87 14.34 3.68 -19.65
N LYS A 88 14.39 2.50 -19.01
CA LYS A 88 15.27 1.39 -19.40
C LYS A 88 14.47 0.25 -20.04
N ASN A 89 13.65 -0.41 -19.22
CA ASN A 89 12.84 -1.53 -19.68
C ASN A 89 11.57 -1.67 -18.86
N GLY A 90 10.41 -1.54 -19.52
CA GLY A 90 9.11 -1.71 -18.88
C GLY A 90 8.91 -0.69 -17.75
N PRO A 91 8.74 -1.13 -16.49
CA PRO A 91 8.55 -0.24 -15.34
C PRO A 91 9.86 0.26 -14.72
N VAL A 92 11.03 -0.10 -15.27
CA VAL A 92 12.35 0.23 -14.71
C VAL A 92 12.93 1.49 -15.35
N TYR A 93 13.37 2.43 -14.50
CA TYR A 93 13.88 3.76 -14.86
C TYR A 93 15.14 4.12 -14.08
N ASP A 94 15.99 4.95 -14.67
CA ASP A 94 16.89 5.78 -13.87
C ASP A 94 16.15 7.06 -13.47
N ILE A 95 16.34 7.50 -12.23
CA ILE A 95 15.82 8.76 -11.70
C ILE A 95 17.00 9.68 -11.41
N LYS A 96 17.07 10.83 -12.09
CA LYS A 96 18.15 11.80 -11.89
C LYS A 96 17.62 13.12 -11.33
N LEU A 97 18.10 13.52 -10.16
CA LEU A 97 17.94 14.87 -9.63
C LEU A 97 19.08 15.73 -10.17
N ALA A 98 18.78 16.81 -10.89
CA ALA A 98 19.79 17.66 -11.53
C ALA A 98 19.52 19.15 -11.32
N ASN A 99 20.58 19.94 -11.40
CA ASN A 99 20.52 21.41 -11.55
C ASN A 99 20.55 21.82 -13.03
N GLN A 100 20.44 23.12 -13.31
CA GLN A 100 20.54 23.68 -14.67
C GLN A 100 21.80 23.26 -15.45
N GLU A 101 22.92 22.99 -14.77
CA GLU A 101 24.17 22.53 -15.38
C GLU A 101 24.18 21.02 -15.70
N GLY A 102 23.12 20.29 -15.34
CA GLY A 102 23.00 18.85 -15.52
C GLY A 102 23.78 18.00 -14.50
N LYS A 103 24.37 18.63 -13.48
CA LYS A 103 25.04 17.95 -12.36
C LYS A 103 24.02 17.55 -11.32
N GLY A 104 24.18 16.35 -10.74
CA GLY A 104 23.38 15.95 -9.60
C GLY A 104 23.47 14.46 -9.29
N LEU A 105 22.43 13.94 -8.65
CA LEU A 105 22.37 12.58 -8.12
C LEU A 105 21.53 11.69 -9.03
N SER A 106 21.96 10.44 -9.21
CA SER A 106 21.22 9.47 -10.02
C SER A 106 20.93 8.22 -9.19
N LEU A 107 19.70 7.73 -9.29
CA LEU A 107 19.27 6.42 -8.85
C LEU A 107 19.09 5.56 -10.10
N HIS A 108 19.65 4.35 -10.10
CA HIS A 108 19.67 3.48 -11.27
C HIS A 108 18.76 2.27 -11.07
N ASP A 109 18.16 1.78 -12.16
CA ASP A 109 17.38 0.54 -12.19
C ASP A 109 16.22 0.51 -11.17
N ILE A 110 15.48 1.62 -11.10
CA ILE A 110 14.35 1.80 -10.17
C ILE A 110 13.06 1.32 -10.82
N ASP A 111 12.44 0.29 -10.24
CA ASP A 111 11.11 -0.17 -10.59
C ASP A 111 10.06 0.78 -9.99
N LEU A 112 9.45 1.61 -10.83
CA LEU A 112 8.51 2.63 -10.38
C LEU A 112 7.20 2.06 -9.83
N ARG A 113 6.91 0.77 -10.04
CA ARG A 113 5.69 0.13 -9.50
C ARG A 113 5.65 0.13 -7.97
N VAL A 114 6.80 0.24 -7.31
CA VAL A 114 6.88 0.31 -5.83
C VAL A 114 6.14 1.53 -5.25
N PHE A 115 5.93 2.58 -6.05
CA PHE A 115 5.26 3.81 -5.65
C PHE A 115 3.76 3.83 -5.99
N ILE A 116 3.26 2.75 -6.61
CA ILE A 116 1.90 2.69 -7.12
C ILE A 116 1.03 1.87 -6.17
N PRO A 117 -0.16 2.37 -5.78
CA PRO A 117 -1.06 1.64 -4.89
C PRO A 117 -1.51 0.33 -5.55
N SER A 118 -1.35 -0.78 -4.82
CA SER A 118 -1.75 -2.11 -5.25
C SER A 118 -2.92 -2.64 -4.44
N VAL A 119 -3.86 -3.31 -5.10
CA VAL A 119 -5.01 -3.94 -4.46
C VAL A 119 -4.65 -5.40 -4.12
N PRO A 120 -4.52 -5.75 -2.82
CA PRO A 120 -4.24 -7.11 -2.40
C PRO A 120 -5.42 -8.04 -2.72
N ALA A 121 -5.14 -9.32 -2.90
CA ALA A 121 -6.14 -10.35 -3.16
C ALA A 121 -7.27 -10.37 -2.12
N ILE A 122 -6.98 -10.03 -0.86
CA ILE A 122 -8.00 -9.96 0.20
C ILE A 122 -9.08 -8.89 -0.09
N ALA A 123 -8.76 -7.79 -0.77
CA ALA A 123 -9.74 -6.76 -1.15
C ALA A 123 -10.24 -6.89 -2.60
N ARG A 124 -9.45 -7.54 -3.46
CA ARG A 124 -9.72 -7.64 -4.90
C ARG A 124 -11.09 -8.27 -5.17
N GLY A 125 -11.83 -7.69 -6.10
CA GLY A 125 -13.16 -8.14 -6.54
C GLY A 125 -14.34 -7.44 -5.86
N ASP A 126 -14.15 -6.83 -4.68
CA ASP A 126 -15.17 -5.97 -4.08
C ASP A 126 -14.89 -4.50 -4.37
N LYS A 127 -15.89 -3.77 -4.87
CA LYS A 127 -15.72 -2.38 -5.32
C LYS A 127 -15.42 -1.41 -4.18
N LEU A 128 -16.06 -1.57 -3.02
CA LEU A 128 -15.89 -0.66 -1.90
C LEU A 128 -14.55 -0.91 -1.21
N LEU A 129 -14.19 -2.17 -0.97
CA LEU A 129 -12.88 -2.52 -0.39
C LEU A 129 -11.75 -2.12 -1.34
N THR A 130 -11.91 -2.31 -2.65
CA THR A 130 -10.94 -1.80 -3.63
C THR A 130 -10.78 -0.29 -3.53
N HIS A 131 -11.88 0.46 -3.44
CA HIS A 131 -11.84 1.91 -3.30
C HIS A 131 -11.11 2.32 -2.01
N ILE A 132 -11.47 1.74 -0.87
CA ILE A 132 -10.82 2.02 0.43
C ILE A 132 -9.33 1.71 0.35
N THR A 133 -8.95 0.56 -0.22
CA THR A 133 -7.55 0.18 -0.38
C THR A 133 -6.78 1.22 -1.20
N LEU A 134 -7.29 1.60 -2.37
CA LEU A 134 -6.60 2.56 -3.24
C LEU A 134 -6.48 3.93 -2.59
N LEU A 135 -7.57 4.42 -1.99
CA LEU A 135 -7.58 5.70 -1.28
C LEU A 135 -6.55 5.70 -0.15
N GLN A 136 -6.58 4.69 0.73
CA GLN A 136 -5.68 4.61 1.86
C GLN A 136 -4.22 4.38 1.43
N ARG A 137 -3.94 3.58 0.40
CA ARG A 137 -2.56 3.34 -0.03
C ARG A 137 -1.95 4.51 -0.81
N GLU A 138 -2.77 5.29 -1.50
CA GLU A 138 -2.29 6.52 -2.16
C GLU A 138 -2.03 7.61 -1.13
N LEU A 139 -2.93 7.77 -0.15
CA LEU A 139 -2.92 8.89 0.78
C LEU A 139 -2.16 8.59 2.07
N ASN A 140 -1.77 7.34 2.31
CA ASN A 140 -0.70 7.03 3.25
C ASN A 140 0.62 7.09 2.47
N ARG A 141 1.41 8.14 2.76
CA ARG A 141 2.72 8.42 2.14
C ARG A 141 3.58 7.15 2.04
N ILE A 142 4.08 6.85 0.83
CA ILE A 142 5.09 5.79 0.58
C ILE A 142 6.44 6.48 0.41
N ASP A 143 7.16 6.63 1.50
CA ASP A 143 8.51 7.16 1.52
C ASP A 143 9.51 6.01 1.30
N THR A 144 10.20 6.04 0.17
CA THR A 144 11.20 5.04 -0.22
C THR A 144 12.60 5.60 -0.08
N ILE A 145 13.40 4.91 0.74
CA ILE A 145 14.75 5.32 1.13
C ILE A 145 15.76 4.58 0.25
N PHE A 146 16.66 5.37 -0.34
CA PHE A 146 17.83 4.90 -1.08
C PHE A 146 19.08 5.30 -0.29
N ASP A 147 19.64 4.32 0.42
CA ASP A 147 20.93 4.46 1.11
C ASP A 147 22.07 4.00 0.17
N ASN A 148 23.30 4.51 0.38
CA ASN A 148 24.51 4.10 -0.35
C ASN A 148 24.50 4.33 -1.88
N THR A 149 24.04 5.50 -2.33
CA THR A 149 23.93 5.89 -3.75
C THR A 149 25.27 6.05 -4.49
N GLY A 150 26.40 5.61 -3.92
CA GLY A 150 27.75 5.83 -4.48
C GLY A 150 28.28 7.25 -4.30
N TYR A 151 27.50 8.16 -3.71
CA TYR A 151 27.94 9.48 -3.28
C TYR A 151 28.14 9.46 -1.77
N ASP A 152 29.38 9.64 -1.31
CA ASP A 152 29.74 9.63 0.11
C ASP A 152 28.78 10.53 0.92
N ALA A 153 28.05 9.90 1.84
CA ALA A 153 27.22 10.53 2.87
C ALA A 153 25.82 11.07 2.48
N TYR A 154 25.20 10.66 1.37
CA TYR A 154 23.82 11.06 1.05
C TYR A 154 22.80 9.92 1.13
N ARG A 155 21.67 10.21 1.78
CA ARG A 155 20.42 9.45 1.68
C ARG A 155 19.47 10.21 0.76
N ILE A 156 18.90 9.52 -0.22
CA ILE A 156 17.85 10.06 -1.10
C ILE A 156 16.53 9.41 -0.71
N ASN A 157 15.48 10.21 -0.60
CA ASN A 157 14.13 9.71 -0.45
C ASN A 157 13.30 10.14 -1.65
N ILE A 158 12.55 9.22 -2.24
CA ILE A 158 11.48 9.53 -3.18
C ILE A 158 10.17 9.11 -2.52
N SER A 159 9.16 9.97 -2.56
CA SER A 159 7.86 9.69 -1.98
C SER A 159 6.74 9.98 -2.98
N ASN A 160 5.75 9.10 -3.10
CA ASN A 160 4.42 9.59 -3.47
C ASN A 160 3.90 10.36 -2.26
N ASN A 161 3.37 11.57 -2.46
CA ASN A 161 2.90 12.32 -1.30
C ASN A 161 1.51 11.84 -0.87
N CYS A 162 1.13 12.20 0.36
CA CYS A 162 -0.17 11.86 0.94
C CYS A 162 -1.30 12.84 0.52
N LEU A 163 -1.03 13.78 -0.39
CA LEU A 163 -1.94 14.90 -0.66
C LEU A 163 -2.82 14.66 -1.88
N ARG A 164 -2.26 14.12 -2.96
CA ARG A 164 -3.00 13.69 -4.16
C ARG A 164 -2.14 12.84 -5.09
N CYS A 165 -2.80 12.05 -5.94
CA CYS A 165 -2.06 11.25 -6.91
C CYS A 165 -1.23 12.10 -7.88
N GLY A 166 -0.03 11.59 -8.17
CA GLY A 166 0.92 12.22 -9.09
C GLY A 166 1.71 13.40 -8.50
N LEU A 167 1.48 13.84 -7.27
CA LEU A 167 2.35 14.82 -6.62
C LEU A 167 3.42 14.08 -5.79
N TRP A 168 4.66 14.11 -6.25
CA TRP A 168 5.76 13.35 -5.65
C TRP A 168 6.80 14.28 -5.04
N GLU A 169 7.52 13.78 -4.04
CA GLU A 169 8.54 14.51 -3.28
C GLU A 169 9.89 13.83 -3.39
N ALA A 170 10.95 14.64 -3.38
CA ALA A 170 12.33 14.19 -3.30
C ALA A 170 13.04 14.90 -2.14
N TYR A 171 13.76 14.12 -1.33
CA TYR A 171 14.62 14.63 -0.26
C TYR A 171 16.04 14.17 -0.48
N VAL A 172 16.99 15.04 -0.14
CA VAL A 172 18.38 14.64 0.06
C VAL A 172 18.80 15.02 1.45
N THR A 173 19.27 14.03 2.20
CA THR A 173 19.81 14.20 3.54
C THR A 173 21.31 13.95 3.50
N ARG A 174 22.09 14.84 4.10
CA ARG A 174 23.53 14.61 4.31
C ARG A 174 23.73 14.01 5.69
N ARG A 175 24.56 12.97 5.76
CA ARG A 175 25.03 12.39 7.03
C ARG A 175 26.30 13.14 7.46
N GLN A 176 26.26 13.86 8.58
CA GLN A 176 27.44 14.44 9.22
C GLN A 176 27.54 13.91 10.66
N GLY A 177 28.33 12.85 10.87
CA GLY A 177 28.37 12.16 12.17
C GLY A 177 27.02 11.55 12.54
N GLU A 178 26.49 11.91 13.72
CA GLU A 178 25.14 11.53 14.16
C GLU A 178 24.04 12.47 13.62
N ASP A 179 24.40 13.68 13.17
CA ASP A 179 23.44 14.67 12.68
C ASP A 179 23.00 14.36 11.24
N ARG A 180 21.68 14.36 11.05
CA ARG A 180 21.00 14.20 9.77
C ARG A 180 20.19 15.46 9.48
N GLY A 181 20.72 16.31 8.61
CA GLY A 181 20.00 17.48 8.10
C GLY A 181 19.51 17.25 6.68
N LYS A 182 18.23 17.57 6.42
CA LYS A 182 17.74 17.72 5.04
C LYS A 182 18.50 18.87 4.40
N ILE A 183 19.24 18.59 3.33
CA ILE A 183 19.98 19.59 2.54
C ILE A 183 19.26 19.91 1.22
N PHE A 184 18.20 19.17 0.91
CA PHE A 184 17.29 19.46 -0.18
C PHE A 184 15.93 18.82 0.09
N HIS A 185 14.88 19.53 -0.30
CA HIS A 185 13.52 19.06 -0.37
C HIS A 185 12.85 19.75 -1.56
N GLY A 186 12.12 19.00 -2.36
CA GLY A 186 11.25 19.58 -3.37
C GLY A 186 10.29 18.55 -3.95
N TRP A 187 9.46 19.02 -4.85
CA TRP A 187 8.35 18.26 -5.42
C TRP A 187 8.23 18.46 -6.91
N PHE A 188 7.62 17.47 -7.54
CA PHE A 188 7.38 17.43 -8.96
C PHE A 188 6.06 16.70 -9.23
N GLU A 189 5.48 16.98 -10.38
CA GLU A 189 4.29 16.28 -10.85
C GLU A 189 4.74 15.07 -11.68
N PHE A 190 4.49 13.88 -11.15
CA PHE A 190 4.74 12.64 -11.85
C PHE A 190 3.78 12.50 -13.04
N PRO A 191 4.24 12.07 -14.23
CA PRO A 191 3.42 12.08 -15.43
C PRO A 191 2.20 11.17 -15.29
N ILE A 192 1.01 11.77 -15.32
CA ILE A 192 -0.26 11.03 -15.19
C ILE A 192 -0.39 9.88 -16.21
N PRO A 193 0.00 10.04 -17.49
CA PRO A 193 -0.03 8.91 -18.43
C PRO A 193 0.86 7.73 -18.00
N LEU A 194 2.05 8.01 -17.45
CA LEU A 194 2.94 6.98 -16.93
C LEU A 194 2.38 6.36 -15.64
N TYR A 195 1.81 7.17 -14.73
CA TYR A 195 1.14 6.68 -13.52
C TYR A 195 0.02 5.69 -13.88
N LYS A 196 -0.88 6.05 -14.79
CA LYS A 196 -1.99 5.19 -15.23
C LYS A 196 -1.50 3.88 -15.84
N LYS A 197 -0.43 3.92 -16.64
CA LYS A 197 0.20 2.73 -17.20
C LYS A 197 0.72 1.80 -16.10
N LEU A 198 1.51 2.33 -15.16
CA LEU A 198 2.06 1.53 -14.06
C LEU A 198 0.95 1.00 -13.14
N PHE A 199 -0.10 1.78 -12.90
CA PHE A 199 -1.29 1.36 -12.17
C PHE A 199 -1.96 0.15 -12.83
N GLN A 200 -2.18 0.19 -14.14
CA GLN A 200 -2.77 -0.92 -14.88
C GLN A 200 -1.87 -2.15 -14.85
N GLU A 201 -0.55 -2.00 -14.93
CA GLU A 201 0.40 -3.12 -14.80
C GLU A 201 0.36 -3.77 -13.41
N VAL A 202 0.21 -2.98 -12.34
CA VAL A 202 0.17 -3.47 -10.95
C VAL A 202 -1.18 -4.13 -10.63
N ASN A 203 -2.28 -3.55 -11.08
CA ASN A 203 -3.62 -3.94 -10.64
C ASN A 203 -4.41 -4.75 -11.66
N GLY A 204 -4.03 -4.73 -12.94
CA GLY A 204 -4.75 -5.41 -14.02
C GLY A 204 -6.04 -4.71 -14.48
N PHE A 205 -6.30 -3.49 -14.00
CA PHE A 205 -7.45 -2.68 -14.41
C PHE A 205 -7.09 -1.19 -14.47
N ASP A 206 -7.93 -0.42 -15.15
CA ASP A 206 -7.69 1.01 -15.40
C ASP A 206 -8.09 1.91 -14.22
N LEU A 207 -7.33 2.99 -14.01
CA LEU A 207 -7.52 3.92 -12.90
C LEU A 207 -8.80 4.76 -12.99
N SER A 208 -9.42 4.89 -14.18
CA SER A 208 -10.48 5.88 -14.45
C SER A 208 -11.66 5.83 -13.46
N ALA A 209 -11.98 4.66 -12.89
CA ALA A 209 -13.06 4.54 -11.92
C ALA A 209 -12.74 5.17 -10.54
N TYR A 210 -11.47 5.47 -10.27
CA TYR A 210 -10.95 5.92 -8.97
C TYR A 210 -10.18 7.25 -9.04
N GLU A 211 -9.84 7.73 -10.24
CA GLU A 211 -9.03 8.93 -10.46
C GLU A 211 -9.49 10.15 -9.64
N ALA A 212 -10.77 10.51 -9.75
CA ALA A 212 -11.32 11.64 -9.00
C ALA A 212 -11.20 11.49 -7.47
N ALA A 213 -11.25 10.26 -6.96
CA ALA A 213 -11.09 10.01 -5.53
C ALA A 213 -9.64 10.18 -5.06
N LEU A 214 -8.68 9.77 -5.90
CA LEU A 214 -7.25 9.90 -5.61
C LEU A 214 -6.71 11.33 -5.82
N GLU A 215 -7.33 12.12 -6.70
CA GLU A 215 -6.97 13.53 -6.95
C GLU A 215 -7.53 14.49 -5.90
N HIS A 216 -8.71 14.21 -5.35
CA HIS A 216 -9.46 15.16 -4.53
C HIS A 216 -9.81 14.68 -3.13
N TYR A 217 -9.31 13.51 -2.71
CA TYR A 217 -9.68 12.88 -1.44
C TYR A 217 -11.20 12.75 -1.30
N GLN A 218 -11.79 11.75 -1.96
CA GLN A 218 -13.22 11.50 -1.79
C GLN A 218 -13.52 10.78 -0.48
N ARG A 219 -14.22 11.44 0.44
CA ARG A 219 -14.68 10.82 1.70
C ARG A 219 -15.64 9.65 1.44
N LEU A 220 -15.41 8.55 2.16
CA LEU A 220 -16.19 7.31 2.05
C LEU A 220 -17.05 7.01 3.28
N ASP A 221 -17.20 7.97 4.20
CA ASP A 221 -17.96 7.79 5.44
C ASP A 221 -19.38 7.25 5.22
N GLY A 222 -19.83 6.38 6.12
CA GLY A 222 -21.20 5.87 6.15
C GLY A 222 -21.47 4.71 5.19
N LYS A 223 -20.50 4.30 4.36
CA LYS A 223 -20.64 3.12 3.48
C LYS A 223 -20.49 1.84 4.30
N LYS A 224 -21.45 0.92 4.19
CA LYS A 224 -21.38 -0.37 4.88
C LYS A 224 -20.23 -1.22 4.34
N ILE A 225 -19.26 -1.54 5.18
CA ILE A 225 -18.12 -2.40 4.85
C ILE A 225 -18.62 -3.85 4.73
N PRO A 226 -18.29 -4.56 3.64
CA PRO A 226 -18.60 -5.98 3.52
C PRO A 226 -17.60 -6.81 4.33
N LEU A 227 -17.71 -6.79 5.67
CA LEU A 227 -16.77 -7.53 6.53
C LEU A 227 -16.77 -9.03 6.24
N ASP A 228 -17.92 -9.61 5.88
CA ASP A 228 -18.04 -11.01 5.46
C ASP A 228 -17.22 -11.36 4.20
N TYR A 229 -16.83 -10.35 3.42
CA TYR A 229 -15.92 -10.54 2.29
C TYR A 229 -14.47 -10.72 2.76
N LEU A 230 -14.10 -10.06 3.86
CA LEU A 230 -12.76 -10.12 4.46
C LEU A 230 -12.60 -11.36 5.34
N ARG A 231 -13.68 -11.83 5.97
CA ARG A 231 -13.61 -12.82 7.04
C ARG A 231 -14.87 -13.67 7.20
N TYR A 232 -14.70 -14.82 7.81
CA TYR A 232 -15.73 -15.65 8.41
C TYR A 232 -15.28 -15.98 9.83
N ILE A 233 -16.07 -15.60 10.84
CA ILE A 233 -15.70 -15.76 12.24
C ILE A 233 -15.87 -17.23 12.64
N GLN A 234 -14.79 -17.88 13.05
CA GLN A 234 -14.80 -19.25 13.57
C GLN A 234 -15.00 -19.24 15.08
N GLU A 235 -14.25 -18.38 15.75
CA GLU A 235 -14.21 -18.32 17.20
C GLU A 235 -14.01 -16.87 17.65
N THR A 236 -14.58 -16.51 18.79
CA THR A 236 -14.47 -15.18 19.39
C THR A 236 -14.24 -15.33 20.88
N GLN A 237 -13.23 -14.64 21.39
CA GLN A 237 -12.98 -14.51 22.81
C GLN A 237 -12.93 -13.04 23.21
N THR A 238 -13.83 -12.65 24.10
CA THR A 238 -13.81 -11.34 24.76
C THR A 238 -12.73 -11.36 25.86
N LEU A 239 -11.85 -10.36 25.83
CA LEU A 239 -10.85 -10.17 26.87
C LEU A 239 -11.52 -9.64 28.14
N SER A 240 -11.12 -10.15 29.30
CA SER A 240 -11.61 -9.61 30.56
C SER A 240 -10.92 -8.29 30.88
N SER A 241 -11.54 -7.44 31.70
CA SER A 241 -10.88 -6.21 32.16
C SER A 241 -9.61 -6.47 32.98
N ALA A 242 -9.45 -7.69 33.54
CA ALA A 242 -8.23 -8.08 34.23
C ALA A 242 -7.07 -8.40 33.26
N ASP A 243 -7.39 -8.70 32.00
CA ASP A 243 -6.40 -8.96 30.95
C ASP A 243 -5.96 -7.68 30.24
N LEU A 244 -6.47 -6.50 30.65
CA LEU A 244 -6.16 -5.21 30.05
C LEU A 244 -5.50 -4.29 31.08
N GLU A 245 -4.27 -3.90 30.80
CA GLU A 245 -3.54 -2.89 31.56
C GLU A 245 -3.40 -1.62 30.73
N LEU A 246 -3.70 -0.48 31.36
CA LEU A 246 -3.64 0.85 30.77
C LEU A 246 -2.49 1.65 31.37
N HIS A 247 -1.82 2.45 30.55
CA HIS A 247 -0.68 3.27 30.99
C HIS A 247 -0.93 4.78 30.90
N PRO A 248 -1.95 5.34 31.60
CA PRO A 248 -2.34 6.74 31.45
C PRO A 248 -1.27 7.76 31.89
N GLU A 249 -0.30 7.32 32.67
CA GLU A 249 0.79 8.13 33.26
C GLU A 249 2.04 8.18 32.37
N GLU A 250 2.05 7.49 31.23
CA GLU A 250 3.18 7.50 30.31
C GLU A 250 3.16 8.66 29.32
N SER A 251 4.34 8.97 28.77
CA SER A 251 4.53 10.05 27.80
C SER A 251 3.91 9.74 26.44
N ILE A 252 3.26 10.75 25.86
CA ILE A 252 2.68 10.72 24.51
C ILE A 252 3.75 10.84 23.40
N THR A 253 5.01 11.08 23.78
CA THR A 253 6.17 11.21 22.88
C THR A 253 7.25 10.20 23.27
N HIS A 254 6.89 8.92 23.34
CA HIS A 254 7.82 7.85 23.73
C HIS A 254 8.91 7.61 22.66
N PHE A 255 8.51 7.38 21.41
CA PHE A 255 9.48 7.08 20.34
C PHE A 255 10.13 8.34 19.75
N ALA A 256 11.27 8.13 19.08
CA ALA A 256 12.07 9.21 18.49
C ALA A 256 11.27 10.07 17.50
N GLU A 257 10.37 9.47 16.70
CA GLU A 257 9.52 10.20 15.77
C GLU A 257 8.57 11.17 16.51
N GLN A 258 7.83 10.71 17.52
CA GLN A 258 6.92 11.56 18.28
C GLN A 258 7.69 12.64 19.08
N ARG A 259 8.89 12.33 19.59
CA ARG A 259 9.76 13.35 20.20
C ARG A 259 10.15 14.43 19.20
N ALA A 260 10.56 14.05 17.99
CA ALA A 260 10.89 15.00 16.93
C ALA A 260 9.68 15.84 16.49
N LYS A 261 8.48 15.25 16.51
CA LYS A 261 7.20 15.87 16.13
C LYS A 261 6.46 16.58 17.27
N ALA A 262 6.95 16.53 18.51
CA ALA A 262 6.29 17.15 19.67
C ALA A 262 5.94 18.64 19.47
N LYS A 263 6.80 19.37 18.74
CA LYS A 263 6.61 20.77 18.34
C LYS A 263 5.40 21.04 17.41
N LEU A 264 4.81 19.99 16.85
CA LEU A 264 3.60 20.06 16.02
C LEU A 264 2.31 20.04 16.85
N ILE A 265 2.41 19.79 18.16
CA ILE A 265 1.28 19.82 19.09
C ILE A 265 1.05 21.27 19.51
N ALA A 266 -0.08 21.83 19.08
CA ALA A 266 -0.44 23.23 19.39
C ALA A 266 -1.26 23.37 20.68
N THR A 267 -1.82 22.28 21.21
CA THR A 267 -2.48 22.29 22.52
C THR A 267 -1.43 22.21 23.63
N SER A 268 -1.40 23.23 24.50
CA SER A 268 -0.47 23.30 25.63
C SER A 268 -0.77 22.30 26.73
N GLY A 269 0.26 21.83 27.42
CA GLY A 269 0.13 20.99 28.62
C GLY A 269 -0.34 19.56 28.33
N LEU A 270 -0.07 19.05 27.13
CA LEU A 270 -0.20 17.64 26.78
C LEU A 270 1.18 16.99 26.90
N HIS A 271 1.36 16.15 27.93
CA HIS A 271 2.60 15.42 28.13
C HIS A 271 2.35 13.92 28.31
N LEU A 272 1.25 13.58 28.95
CA LEU A 272 0.88 12.21 29.31
C LEU A 272 -0.43 11.78 28.64
N TYR A 273 -0.67 10.48 28.50
CA TYR A 273 -1.91 9.97 27.89
C TYR A 273 -3.17 10.50 28.61
N LYS A 274 -3.17 10.58 29.94
CA LYS A 274 -4.29 11.16 30.70
C LYS A 274 -4.60 12.61 30.35
N ASP A 275 -3.61 13.38 29.87
CA ASP A 275 -3.84 14.75 29.42
C ASP A 275 -4.66 14.77 28.12
N ILE A 276 -4.45 13.79 27.25
CA ILE A 276 -5.22 13.61 26.00
C ILE A 276 -6.67 13.27 26.33
N TYR A 277 -6.92 12.55 27.42
CA TYR A 277 -8.26 12.12 27.81
C TYR A 277 -9.05 13.23 28.53
N ASP A 278 -8.37 14.24 29.07
CA ASP A 278 -9.02 15.35 29.77
C ASP A 278 -9.90 16.17 28.81
N ARG A 279 -11.21 16.14 29.07
CA ARG A 279 -12.22 16.90 28.30
C ARG A 279 -11.97 18.40 28.32
N LYS A 280 -11.31 18.94 29.35
CA LYS A 280 -10.97 20.38 29.44
C LYS A 280 -9.87 20.77 28.47
N LYS A 281 -9.08 19.81 27.99
CA LYS A 281 -7.99 20.02 27.02
C LYS A 281 -8.42 19.75 25.58
N GLN A 282 -9.71 19.49 25.35
CA GLN A 282 -10.28 19.29 24.02
C GLN A 282 -10.76 20.60 23.36
N PRO A 283 -10.74 20.69 22.02
CA PRO A 283 -10.13 19.75 21.10
C PRO A 283 -8.59 19.83 21.16
N VAL A 284 -7.94 18.69 20.96
CA VAL A 284 -6.49 18.67 20.69
C VAL A 284 -6.23 19.27 19.32
N LYS A 285 -5.27 20.19 19.25
CA LYS A 285 -4.89 20.93 18.05
C LYS A 285 -3.52 20.48 17.59
N LEU A 286 -3.43 20.03 16.34
CA LEU A 286 -2.20 19.61 15.69
C LEU A 286 -1.97 20.47 14.45
N MET A 287 -0.72 20.79 14.12
CA MET A 287 -0.41 21.51 12.88
C MET A 287 -0.77 20.66 11.67
N GLN A 288 -1.42 21.28 10.67
CA GLN A 288 -1.82 20.59 9.45
C GLN A 288 -0.60 20.41 8.54
N PHE A 289 -0.43 19.17 8.05
CA PHE A 289 0.41 18.89 6.88
C PHE A 289 -0.35 19.33 5.63
N ASP A 290 0.23 20.25 4.86
CA ASP A 290 -0.45 20.90 3.75
C ASP A 290 0.47 20.95 2.53
N GLU A 291 -0.14 21.14 1.36
CA GLU A 291 0.65 21.44 0.16
C GLU A 291 1.52 22.67 0.45
N PRO A 292 2.82 22.61 0.10
CA PRO A 292 3.42 21.59 -0.77
C PRO A 292 4.04 20.34 -0.10
N GLY A 293 3.87 20.11 1.21
CA GLY A 293 4.45 18.98 1.94
C GLY A 293 5.13 19.40 3.23
N ILE A 294 4.56 20.41 3.91
CA ILE A 294 5.12 21.03 5.11
C ILE A 294 4.03 21.27 6.15
N TYR A 295 4.43 21.32 7.43
CA TYR A 295 3.50 21.64 8.49
C TYR A 295 3.31 23.16 8.62
N LYS A 296 2.06 23.61 8.64
CA LYS A 296 1.72 25.03 8.73
C LYS A 296 1.33 25.43 10.15
N LYS A 297 2.18 26.21 10.85
CA LYS A 297 1.91 26.73 12.21
C LYS A 297 0.54 27.41 12.38
N LYS A 298 0.06 28.10 11.34
CA LYS A 298 -1.20 28.87 11.36
C LYS A 298 -2.43 28.03 11.00
N LYS A 299 -2.25 26.82 10.46
CA LYS A 299 -3.34 25.94 10.01
C LYS A 299 -3.38 24.72 10.93
N LEU A 300 -4.46 24.58 11.71
CA LEU A 300 -4.56 23.57 12.76
C LEU A 300 -5.70 22.60 12.49
N MET A 301 -5.38 21.31 12.52
CA MET A 301 -6.35 20.23 12.63
C MET A 301 -6.84 20.13 14.08
N LYS A 302 -8.11 19.76 14.26
CA LYS A 302 -8.76 19.68 15.56
C LYS A 302 -9.39 18.31 15.74
N PHE A 303 -9.00 17.63 16.80
CA PHE A 303 -9.47 16.28 17.11
C PHE A 303 -10.00 16.22 18.53
N ASP A 304 -10.98 15.34 18.76
CA ASP A 304 -11.45 14.99 20.09
C ASP A 304 -10.93 13.59 20.38
N TYR A 305 -10.01 13.48 21.34
CA TYR A 305 -9.40 12.21 21.74
C TYR A 305 -9.87 11.74 23.12
N SER A 306 -10.87 12.42 23.70
CA SER A 306 -11.29 12.16 25.08
C SER A 306 -11.90 10.77 25.32
N PHE A 307 -12.24 10.04 24.26
CA PHE A 307 -12.86 8.71 24.32
C PHE A 307 -11.86 7.55 24.11
N PHE A 308 -10.56 7.80 24.02
CA PHE A 308 -9.53 6.76 23.94
C PHE A 308 -9.02 6.28 25.32
N SER A 309 -9.57 6.80 26.42
CA SER A 309 -9.05 6.50 27.76
C SER A 309 -9.11 5.03 28.13
N THR A 310 -10.23 4.37 27.80
CA THR A 310 -10.48 2.98 28.14
C THR A 310 -11.41 2.40 27.08
N PRO A 311 -11.03 1.31 26.40
CA PRO A 311 -11.94 0.62 25.49
C PRO A 311 -13.09 -0.01 26.29
N ASP A 312 -14.29 -0.03 25.70
CA ASP A 312 -15.46 -0.70 26.29
C ASP A 312 -15.29 -2.22 26.23
N GLN A 313 -14.65 -2.72 25.18
CA GLN A 313 -14.46 -4.15 24.95
C GLN A 313 -13.30 -4.38 23.99
N ILE A 314 -12.56 -5.46 24.22
CA ILE A 314 -11.59 -6.00 23.27
C ILE A 314 -11.96 -7.46 22.98
N GLU A 315 -12.03 -7.83 21.71
CA GLU A 315 -12.32 -9.18 21.25
C GLU A 315 -11.18 -9.67 20.36
N LEU A 316 -10.66 -10.86 20.65
CA LEU A 316 -9.81 -11.61 19.74
C LEU A 316 -10.68 -12.62 18.99
N ARG A 317 -10.48 -12.73 17.70
CA ARG A 317 -11.19 -13.69 16.84
C ARG A 317 -10.20 -14.49 16.01
N LYS A 318 -10.53 -15.77 15.85
CA LYS A 318 -9.99 -16.60 14.79
C LYS A 318 -10.95 -16.52 13.61
N VAL A 319 -10.43 -16.15 12.44
CA VAL A 319 -11.26 -15.91 11.25
C VAL A 319 -10.69 -16.62 10.03
N ASP A 320 -11.56 -17.04 9.13
CA ASP A 320 -11.18 -17.61 7.84
C ASP A 320 -11.52 -16.64 6.71
N ASN A 321 -10.60 -16.47 5.76
CA ASN A 321 -10.93 -15.90 4.48
C ASN A 321 -11.18 -17.04 3.47
N LYS A 322 -12.46 -17.30 3.18
CA LYS A 322 -12.88 -18.39 2.28
C LYS A 322 -12.31 -18.26 0.86
N ARG A 323 -12.05 -17.03 0.39
CA ARG A 323 -11.53 -16.78 -0.97
C ARG A 323 -10.03 -17.03 -1.06
N LEU A 324 -9.30 -16.78 0.03
CA LEU A 324 -7.87 -17.07 0.11
C LEU A 324 -7.57 -18.48 0.64
N GLY A 325 -8.56 -19.16 1.24
CA GLY A 325 -8.37 -20.47 1.86
C GLY A 325 -7.40 -20.40 3.05
N LYS A 326 -7.39 -19.28 3.79
CA LYS A 326 -6.46 -19.02 4.89
C LYS A 326 -7.19 -18.56 6.15
N SER A 327 -6.65 -18.95 7.30
CA SER A 327 -7.07 -18.47 8.61
C SER A 327 -6.17 -17.32 9.07
N PHE A 328 -6.74 -16.40 9.84
CA PHE A 328 -6.08 -15.23 10.41
C PHE A 328 -6.59 -14.95 11.81
N ASN A 329 -5.85 -14.09 12.51
CA ASN A 329 -6.31 -13.43 13.72
C ASN A 329 -7.03 -12.12 13.36
N GLU A 330 -7.96 -11.72 14.22
CA GLU A 330 -8.59 -10.41 14.21
C GLU A 330 -8.77 -9.88 15.63
N LEU A 331 -8.33 -8.65 15.86
CA LEU A 331 -8.52 -7.89 17.09
C LEU A 331 -9.56 -6.79 16.83
N GLU A 332 -10.69 -6.84 17.52
CA GLU A 332 -11.72 -5.79 17.49
C GLU A 332 -11.73 -5.05 18.83
N ILE A 333 -11.58 -3.73 18.77
CA ILE A 333 -11.57 -2.84 19.94
C ILE A 333 -12.76 -1.92 19.84
N ARG A 334 -13.70 -2.04 20.78
CA ARG A 334 -14.84 -1.14 20.92
C ARG A 334 -14.44 0.03 21.80
N LEU A 335 -14.68 1.24 21.32
CA LEU A 335 -14.40 2.48 22.05
C LEU A 335 -15.69 3.10 22.57
N PRO A 336 -15.66 3.66 23.78
CA PRO A 336 -16.82 4.29 24.39
C PRO A 336 -17.36 5.42 23.53
N TYR A 337 -18.68 5.57 23.57
CA TYR A 337 -19.31 6.77 23.05
C TYR A 337 -18.86 7.99 23.86
N GLY A 338 -18.12 8.90 23.22
CA GLY A 338 -17.91 10.23 23.75
C GLY A 338 -19.23 10.99 23.79
N LYS A 339 -19.81 11.20 24.99
CA LYS A 339 -20.83 12.26 25.19
C LYS A 339 -20.18 13.60 24.82
N ARG A 340 -20.26 13.99 23.55
CA ARG A 340 -19.77 15.29 23.06
C ARG A 340 -20.57 16.41 23.74
N ASN A 341 -19.87 17.35 24.36
CA ASN A 341 -20.50 18.52 25.00
C ASN A 341 -20.84 19.66 24.01
N ALA A 342 -20.51 19.55 22.72
CA ALA A 342 -20.94 20.53 21.73
C ALA A 342 -20.95 19.96 20.31
N PRO A 343 -21.94 20.32 19.46
CA PRO A 343 -21.86 20.10 18.03
C PRO A 343 -20.71 20.96 17.48
N ILE A 344 -19.65 20.33 16.96
CA ILE A 344 -18.69 21.03 16.12
C ILE A 344 -19.42 21.37 14.83
N LYS A 345 -19.87 22.62 14.72
CA LYS A 345 -20.45 23.19 13.50
C LYS A 345 -19.49 22.87 12.34
N ASN A 346 -19.96 22.13 11.34
CA ASN A 346 -19.22 21.65 10.16
C ASN A 346 -18.48 20.29 10.28
N TRP A 347 -18.71 19.48 11.32
CA TRP A 347 -18.35 18.06 11.26
C TRP A 347 -19.51 17.28 10.62
N PRO A 348 -19.42 16.84 9.34
CA PRO A 348 -20.53 16.15 8.72
C PRO A 348 -20.60 14.74 9.31
N PHE A 349 -21.73 14.47 9.96
CA PHE A 349 -22.44 13.19 10.03
C PHE A 349 -21.70 11.91 10.47
N VAL A 350 -22.34 11.27 11.46
CA VAL A 350 -22.22 9.87 11.89
C VAL A 350 -20.93 9.49 12.64
N VAL A 351 -20.92 9.78 13.93
CA VAL A 351 -20.44 8.77 14.88
C VAL A 351 -21.68 8.32 15.63
N SER A 352 -22.10 7.10 15.29
CA SER A 352 -22.91 6.20 16.10
C SER A 352 -23.21 6.62 17.54
N ARG A 353 -24.47 6.45 18.00
CA ARG A 353 -24.79 6.50 19.44
C ARG A 353 -24.16 5.36 20.25
N ASN A 354 -23.70 4.31 19.58
CA ASN A 354 -23.30 3.02 20.15
C ASN A 354 -21.78 2.77 20.04
N GLY A 355 -20.97 3.80 19.73
CA GLY A 355 -19.51 3.74 19.79
C GLY A 355 -18.81 3.49 18.44
N LEU A 356 -17.48 3.44 18.50
CA LEU A 356 -16.60 3.19 17.36
C LEU A 356 -15.89 1.85 17.54
N ARG A 357 -15.51 1.23 16.43
CA ARG A 357 -14.76 -0.02 16.44
C ARG A 357 -13.51 0.09 15.57
N ILE A 358 -12.37 -0.22 16.18
CA ILE A 358 -11.12 -0.43 15.46
C ILE A 358 -10.99 -1.93 15.22
N ILE A 359 -10.81 -2.33 13.97
CA ILE A 359 -10.68 -3.73 13.56
C ILE A 359 -9.32 -3.91 12.91
N LEU A 360 -8.43 -4.66 13.58
CA LEU A 360 -7.14 -5.10 13.06
C LEU A 360 -7.22 -6.60 12.75
N GLY A 361 -7.37 -6.97 11.48
CA GLY A 361 -7.51 -8.36 11.05
C GLY A 361 -6.57 -8.75 9.92
N GLY A 362 -6.62 -10.02 9.51
CA GLY A 362 -5.84 -10.52 8.38
C GLY A 362 -4.34 -10.73 8.67
N TRP A 363 -3.97 -10.85 9.95
CA TRP A 363 -2.59 -11.09 10.41
C TRP A 363 -2.45 -12.47 11.08
N THR A 364 -1.24 -13.00 11.12
CA THR A 364 -0.85 -14.21 11.87
C THR A 364 0.11 -13.83 13.00
N LEU A 365 0.33 -14.73 13.96
CA LEU A 365 1.27 -14.49 15.05
C LEU A 365 2.69 -14.15 14.56
N ASP A 366 3.07 -14.66 13.40
CA ASP A 366 4.38 -14.43 12.78
C ASP A 366 4.51 -13.01 12.21
N ASP A 367 3.39 -12.31 11.97
CA ASP A 367 3.40 -10.90 11.61
C ASP A 367 3.70 -9.97 12.80
N ILE A 368 3.61 -10.48 14.05
CA ILE A 368 3.83 -9.68 15.27
C ILE A 368 5.19 -10.03 15.89
N PRO A 369 6.15 -9.09 15.90
CA PRO A 369 7.49 -9.33 16.42
C PRO A 369 7.47 -9.60 17.93
N LEU A 370 8.27 -10.58 18.35
CA LEU A 370 8.59 -10.81 19.76
C LEU A 370 9.65 -9.78 20.18
N ALA A 371 9.33 -8.96 21.17
CA ALA A 371 10.26 -8.01 21.74
C ALA A 371 11.36 -8.75 22.50
N THR A 372 12.61 -8.36 22.27
CA THR A 372 13.79 -8.97 22.92
C THR A 372 14.51 -7.99 23.84
N GLU A 373 14.17 -6.71 23.77
CA GLU A 373 14.79 -5.64 24.55
C GLU A 373 13.76 -4.86 25.38
N GLN A 374 14.24 -4.20 26.45
CA GLN A 374 13.44 -3.30 27.28
C GLN A 374 14.22 -1.99 27.55
N PRO A 375 13.63 -0.80 27.31
CA PRO A 375 12.32 -0.59 26.68
C PRO A 375 12.29 -1.08 25.22
N ILE A 376 11.13 -1.55 24.75
CA ILE A 376 10.99 -2.13 23.41
C ILE A 376 11.36 -1.08 22.34
N PRO A 377 12.40 -1.33 21.51
CA PRO A 377 12.78 -0.40 20.46
C PRO A 377 11.71 -0.33 19.37
N ALA A 378 11.58 0.82 18.71
CA ALA A 378 10.57 1.02 17.67
C ALA A 378 10.65 0.00 16.51
N SER A 379 11.82 -0.60 16.28
CA SER A 379 12.04 -1.66 15.27
C SER A 379 11.38 -2.99 15.64
N GLU A 380 11.07 -3.22 16.90
CA GLU A 380 10.42 -4.43 17.41
C GLU A 380 8.89 -4.28 17.51
N PHE A 381 8.30 -3.35 16.74
CA PHE A 381 6.86 -3.22 16.58
C PHE A 381 6.45 -3.44 15.13
N ALA A 382 5.43 -4.27 14.92
CA ALA A 382 4.67 -4.27 13.69
C ALA A 382 3.85 -2.97 13.60
N ARG A 383 3.90 -2.30 12.45
CA ARG A 383 3.16 -1.06 12.20
C ARG A 383 2.01 -1.32 11.24
N PHE A 384 0.79 -1.26 11.75
CA PHE A 384 -0.43 -1.38 10.96
C PHE A 384 -0.96 0.01 10.66
N THR A 385 -1.00 0.38 9.39
CA THR A 385 -1.59 1.64 8.92
C THR A 385 -3.03 1.42 8.51
N PHE A 386 -3.91 2.39 8.78
CA PHE A 386 -5.32 2.30 8.36
C PHE A 386 -5.42 2.00 6.85
N GLY A 387 -6.38 1.17 6.49
CA GLY A 387 -6.54 0.62 5.14
C GLY A 387 -6.32 -0.89 5.07
N ILE A 388 -6.18 -1.41 3.86
CA ILE A 388 -6.09 -2.85 3.58
C ILE A 388 -4.80 -3.13 2.83
N GLY A 389 -3.96 -3.99 3.40
CA GLY A 389 -2.64 -4.30 2.91
C GLY A 389 -1.70 -3.08 2.86
N THR A 390 -1.98 -2.01 3.60
CA THR A 390 -1.21 -0.76 3.56
C THR A 390 0.25 -1.04 3.97
N PRO A 391 1.25 -0.65 3.16
CA PRO A 391 2.65 -0.90 3.48
C PRO A 391 3.14 0.06 4.58
N GLU A 392 4.34 -0.18 5.12
CA GLU A 392 4.96 0.78 6.03
C GLU A 392 5.20 2.11 5.33
N ILE A 393 5.10 3.22 6.07
CA ILE A 393 5.27 4.57 5.49
C ILE A 393 6.72 4.83 5.08
N TYR A 394 7.69 4.38 5.87
CA TYR A 394 9.12 4.51 5.59
C TYR A 394 9.72 3.13 5.34
N SER A 395 10.34 2.91 4.18
CA SER A 395 11.02 1.63 3.91
C SER A 395 12.17 1.80 2.93
N SER A 396 13.13 0.88 2.95
CA SER A 396 14.18 0.85 1.92
C SER A 396 13.60 0.37 0.59
N TYR A 397 14.26 0.72 -0.51
CA TYR A 397 13.85 0.26 -1.83
C TYR A 397 13.80 -1.26 -1.96
N GLU A 398 14.74 -1.99 -1.36
CA GLU A 398 14.78 -3.45 -1.39
C GLU A 398 13.57 -4.06 -0.68
N SER A 399 13.20 -3.49 0.47
CA SER A 399 12.00 -3.90 1.20
C SER A 399 10.72 -3.60 0.41
N ARG A 400 10.67 -2.48 -0.33
CA ARG A 400 9.55 -2.18 -1.24
C ARG A 400 9.45 -3.16 -2.40
N LEU A 401 10.58 -3.56 -2.99
CA LEU A 401 10.62 -4.58 -4.03
C LEU A 401 10.15 -5.95 -3.52
N ALA A 402 10.50 -6.30 -2.28
CA ALA A 402 10.00 -7.50 -1.63
C ALA A 402 8.48 -7.41 -1.40
N ASP A 403 7.99 -6.25 -0.95
CA ASP A 403 6.57 -5.97 -0.74
C ASP A 403 5.74 -6.10 -2.02
N LEU A 404 6.27 -5.76 -3.20
CA LEU A 404 5.58 -5.97 -4.48
C LEU A 404 5.29 -7.46 -4.76
N LYS A 405 6.07 -8.36 -4.18
CA LYS A 405 5.93 -9.82 -4.36
C LYS A 405 5.17 -10.48 -3.21
N LYS A 406 5.02 -9.78 -2.07
CA LYS A 406 4.32 -10.30 -0.89
C LYS A 406 2.85 -9.93 -0.93
N GLU A 407 1.99 -10.93 -0.76
CA GLU A 407 0.57 -10.69 -0.55
C GLU A 407 0.35 -10.13 0.87
N LYS A 408 -0.14 -8.90 0.98
CA LYS A 408 -0.44 -8.26 2.27
C LYS A 408 -1.92 -8.44 2.60
N THR A 409 -2.19 -9.24 3.62
CA THR A 409 -3.56 -9.59 4.04
C THR A 409 -4.09 -8.75 5.20
N ALA A 410 -3.20 -8.13 5.98
CA ALA A 410 -3.61 -7.34 7.13
C ALA A 410 -4.47 -6.14 6.73
N TYR A 411 -5.50 -5.85 7.52
CA TYR A 411 -6.33 -4.65 7.38
C TYR A 411 -6.54 -4.00 8.74
N LEU A 412 -6.52 -2.66 8.73
CA LEU A 412 -6.86 -1.83 9.87
C LEU A 412 -8.01 -0.91 9.45
N LEU A 413 -9.20 -1.17 9.99
CA LEU A 413 -10.42 -0.46 9.64
C LEU A 413 -11.02 0.24 10.85
N LEU A 414 -11.63 1.38 10.61
CA LEU A 414 -12.46 2.07 11.57
C LEU A 414 -13.92 2.02 11.09
N VAL A 415 -14.80 1.48 11.92
CA VAL A 415 -16.22 1.35 11.60
C VAL A 415 -17.11 1.79 12.76
N ASP A 416 -18.35 2.13 12.43
CA ASP A 416 -19.41 2.34 13.41
C ASP A 416 -20.02 1.00 13.88
N GLU A 417 -21.05 1.04 14.72
CA GLU A 417 -21.76 -0.15 15.21
C GLU A 417 -22.51 -0.93 14.12
N ASN A 418 -22.78 -0.29 12.97
CA ASN A 418 -23.51 -0.85 11.83
C ASN A 418 -22.58 -1.30 10.70
N ASP A 419 -21.30 -1.50 11.02
CA ASP A 419 -20.21 -1.83 10.08
C ASP A 419 -20.00 -0.76 9.00
N ARG A 420 -20.40 0.49 9.23
CA ARG A 420 -20.17 1.57 8.26
C ARG A 420 -18.79 2.15 8.44
N TYR A 421 -18.11 2.38 7.33
CA TYR A 421 -16.81 3.01 7.28
C TYR A 421 -16.84 4.37 7.97
N VAL A 422 -15.84 4.61 8.80
CA VAL A 422 -15.53 5.92 9.37
C VAL A 422 -14.12 6.28 8.94
N ASP A 423 -13.96 7.46 8.36
CA ASP A 423 -12.67 7.93 7.89
C ASP A 423 -11.73 8.25 9.07
N ASN A 424 -10.63 7.49 9.16
CA ASN A 424 -9.63 7.63 10.21
C ASN A 424 -8.97 9.02 10.23
N HIS A 425 -8.82 9.68 9.06
CA HIS A 425 -8.23 11.02 8.99
C HIS A 425 -9.10 12.08 9.67
N THR A 426 -10.42 11.85 9.71
CA THR A 426 -11.35 12.77 10.39
C THR A 426 -11.21 12.67 11.91
N LEU A 427 -10.93 11.48 12.44
CA LEU A 427 -10.67 11.28 13.86
C LEU A 427 -9.21 11.51 14.24
N GLY A 428 -8.33 11.70 13.27
CA GLY A 428 -6.90 11.87 13.50
C GLY A 428 -6.23 10.59 13.99
N LEU A 429 -6.58 9.45 13.40
CA LEU A 429 -5.93 8.16 13.63
C LEU A 429 -5.09 7.76 12.43
N ASP A 430 -3.87 7.28 12.66
CA ASP A 430 -2.92 6.95 11.59
C ASP A 430 -2.53 5.46 11.60
N GLN A 431 -2.07 4.96 12.75
CA GLN A 431 -1.48 3.62 12.86
C GLN A 431 -1.75 2.96 14.23
N ILE A 432 -1.52 1.64 14.26
CA ILE A 432 -1.30 0.86 15.47
C ILE A 432 0.13 0.32 15.44
N TYR A 433 0.85 0.43 16.56
CA TYR A 433 2.09 -0.30 16.80
C TYR A 433 1.77 -1.49 17.68
N LEU A 434 2.19 -2.69 17.29
CA LEU A 434 1.92 -3.93 18.02
C LEU A 434 3.20 -4.77 18.14
N SER A 435 3.49 -5.19 19.37
CA SER A 435 4.57 -6.11 19.70
C SER A 435 4.07 -7.16 20.70
N ARG A 436 4.84 -8.21 20.95
CA ARG A 436 4.53 -9.23 21.97
C ARG A 436 5.74 -9.48 22.86
N LEU A 437 5.48 -9.83 24.11
CA LEU A 437 6.46 -10.23 25.11
C LEU A 437 6.52 -11.76 25.23
N GLU A 438 7.58 -12.28 25.82
CA GLU A 438 7.77 -13.73 26.04
C GLU A 438 6.66 -14.36 26.89
N ASP A 439 6.06 -13.59 27.81
CA ASP A 439 4.98 -14.06 28.68
C ASP A 439 3.59 -14.06 28.00
N GLY A 440 3.54 -13.77 26.70
CA GLY A 440 2.31 -13.72 25.90
C GLY A 440 1.54 -12.41 25.98
N THR A 441 2.07 -11.39 26.66
CA THR A 441 1.50 -10.04 26.67
C THR A 441 1.72 -9.37 25.32
N PHE A 442 0.68 -8.76 24.77
CA PHE A 442 0.76 -7.88 23.62
C PHE A 442 0.85 -6.44 24.09
N VAL A 443 1.77 -5.68 23.49
CA VAL A 443 2.02 -4.26 23.78
C VAL A 443 1.55 -3.46 22.59
N MET A 444 0.54 -2.61 22.79
CA MET A 444 -0.10 -1.87 21.70
C MET A 444 -0.08 -0.37 21.94
N TYR A 445 0.33 0.38 20.91
CA TYR A 445 0.18 1.84 20.87
C TYR A 445 -0.78 2.25 19.76
N LEU A 446 -1.71 3.16 20.08
CA LEU A 446 -2.52 3.85 19.08
C LEU A 446 -1.83 5.16 18.70
N VAL A 447 -1.76 5.46 17.40
CA VAL A 447 -0.97 6.57 16.87
C VAL A 447 -1.86 7.60 16.18
N SER A 448 -1.65 8.88 16.51
CA SER A 448 -2.44 9.99 15.98
C SER A 448 -2.05 10.41 14.56
N TYR A 449 -2.88 11.27 13.97
CA TYR A 449 -2.67 12.04 12.75
C TYR A 449 -1.19 12.37 12.50
N GLU A 450 -0.70 12.01 11.31
CA GLU A 450 0.68 12.28 10.88
C GLU A 450 1.74 11.75 11.86
N ARG A 451 1.40 10.75 12.67
CA ARG A 451 2.23 10.15 13.72
C ARG A 451 2.79 11.19 14.70
N ILE A 452 2.07 12.27 14.94
CA ILE A 452 2.59 13.39 15.75
C ILE A 452 2.77 12.97 17.21
N MET A 453 1.81 12.23 17.76
CA MET A 453 1.81 11.74 19.14
C MET A 453 1.15 10.36 19.26
N LEU A 454 1.43 9.68 20.37
CA LEU A 454 0.75 8.46 20.79
C LEU A 454 -0.54 8.82 21.53
N LEU A 455 -1.62 8.08 21.25
CA LEU A 455 -2.96 8.33 21.80
C LEU A 455 -3.32 7.42 22.96
N ALA A 456 -2.81 6.18 22.95
CA ALA A 456 -3.04 5.22 24.00
C ALA A 456 -1.90 4.19 24.02
N HIS A 457 -1.67 3.61 25.19
CA HIS A 457 -0.81 2.45 25.40
C HIS A 457 -1.58 1.41 26.22
N TRP A 458 -1.85 0.26 25.59
CA TRP A 458 -2.58 -0.85 26.17
C TRP A 458 -1.72 -2.11 26.12
N ASN A 459 -1.60 -2.75 27.28
CA ASN A 459 -1.07 -4.09 27.40
C ASN A 459 -2.23 -5.05 27.56
N PHE A 460 -2.22 -6.16 26.82
CA PHE A 460 -3.22 -7.19 27.02
C PHE A 460 -2.71 -8.60 26.77
N LYS A 461 -3.24 -9.56 27.53
CA LYS A 461 -2.92 -10.98 27.34
C LYS A 461 -3.88 -11.60 26.35
N LEU A 462 -3.34 -12.13 25.26
CA LEU A 462 -4.13 -12.86 24.27
C LEU A 462 -4.14 -14.38 24.59
N PRO A 463 -5.31 -15.03 24.51
CA PRO A 463 -5.43 -16.47 24.68
C PRO A 463 -4.61 -17.22 23.61
N GLN A 464 -3.53 -17.91 24.01
CA GLN A 464 -2.58 -18.51 23.07
C GLN A 464 -3.21 -19.56 22.13
N HIS A 465 -4.21 -20.30 22.61
CA HIS A 465 -4.92 -21.30 21.80
C HIS A 465 -5.75 -20.69 20.65
N MET A 466 -6.06 -19.40 20.72
CA MET A 466 -6.80 -18.66 19.69
C MET A 466 -5.89 -18.15 18.56
N LEU A 467 -4.57 -18.10 18.79
CA LEU A 467 -3.64 -17.46 17.86
C LEU A 467 -3.32 -18.38 16.69
N VAL A 468 -3.54 -17.88 15.49
CA VAL A 468 -3.14 -18.52 14.23
C VAL A 468 -1.68 -18.16 13.93
N SER A 469 -0.83 -19.16 13.68
CA SER A 469 0.53 -19.02 13.13
C SER A 469 0.57 -19.59 11.71
N GLU A 470 1.47 -19.08 10.86
CA GLU A 470 1.68 -19.57 9.49
C GLU A 470 2.06 -21.06 9.46
N ASN A 471 2.84 -21.52 10.43
CA ASN A 471 3.36 -22.89 10.48
C ASN A 471 2.35 -23.93 11.01
N ALA A 472 1.22 -23.49 11.57
CA ALA A 472 0.16 -24.39 12.03
C ALA A 472 -0.83 -24.79 10.91
N LEU A 473 -0.60 -24.29 9.68
CA LEU A 473 -1.39 -24.59 8.50
C LEU A 473 -0.65 -25.61 7.62
N GLU A 474 -0.42 -26.83 8.13
CA GLU A 474 -0.33 -27.95 7.19
C GLU A 474 -1.71 -28.14 6.55
N PRO A 475 -1.80 -28.21 5.21
CA PRO A 475 -3.05 -28.59 4.59
C PRO A 475 -3.33 -30.03 5.03
N SER A 476 -4.44 -30.25 5.73
CA SER A 476 -5.02 -31.57 5.87
C SER A 476 -5.49 -32.04 4.48
N LEU A 477 -4.53 -32.53 3.70
CA LEU A 477 -4.80 -33.17 2.43
C LEU A 477 -5.43 -34.54 2.71
N HIS A 478 -6.70 -34.60 2.31
CA HIS A 478 -7.57 -35.76 2.09
C HIS A 478 -8.35 -36.33 3.29
N PRO A 479 -9.69 -36.14 3.34
CA PRO A 479 -10.54 -37.27 3.62
C PRO A 479 -10.49 -38.21 2.41
N ASP A 480 -10.25 -39.49 2.68
CA ASP A 480 -10.43 -40.59 1.74
C ASP A 480 -11.70 -40.38 0.90
N ILE A 481 -11.51 -40.10 -0.38
CA ILE A 481 -12.56 -40.38 -1.37
C ILE A 481 -12.57 -41.89 -1.47
N GLY A 482 -13.49 -42.49 -0.71
CA GLY A 482 -13.78 -43.92 -0.76
C GLY A 482 -13.89 -44.37 -2.21
N SER A 483 -13.01 -45.30 -2.57
CA SER A 483 -13.17 -46.13 -3.74
C SER A 483 -14.46 -46.93 -3.56
N GLY A 484 -15.54 -46.45 -4.16
CA GLY A 484 -16.79 -47.19 -4.26
C GLY A 484 -16.54 -48.52 -4.99
N PRO A 485 -17.14 -49.63 -4.53
CA PRO A 485 -16.99 -50.91 -5.19
C PRO A 485 -17.77 -50.91 -6.51
N ASN A 486 -17.12 -51.44 -7.55
CA ASN A 486 -17.74 -51.76 -8.83
C ASN A 486 -18.97 -52.66 -8.62
N GLU A 487 -20.16 -52.15 -8.92
CA GLU A 487 -21.32 -52.97 -9.25
C GLU A 487 -21.08 -53.68 -10.58
N LYS A 488 -21.03 -55.02 -10.55
CA LYS A 488 -21.33 -55.86 -11.70
C LYS A 488 -22.46 -56.81 -11.36
N HIS A 489 -23.40 -56.84 -12.30
CA HIS A 489 -24.61 -57.64 -12.39
C HIS A 489 -24.47 -59.13 -12.00
N ASP A 490 -25.47 -59.56 -11.23
CA ASP A 490 -26.44 -60.61 -11.55
C ASP A 490 -25.96 -62.07 -11.70
N HIS A 491 -26.31 -62.92 -10.72
CA HIS A 491 -27.14 -64.12 -10.93
C HIS A 491 -27.40 -64.88 -9.61
N GLY A 492 -28.69 -65.03 -9.29
CA GLY A 492 -29.34 -66.32 -9.05
C GLY A 492 -29.08 -67.11 -7.76
N ASN A 493 -30.20 -67.42 -7.09
CA ASN A 493 -30.46 -68.53 -6.15
C ASN A 493 -29.78 -68.47 -4.77
N ASP A 494 -30.29 -69.06 -3.71
CA ASP A 494 -31.61 -69.48 -3.20
C ASP A 494 -31.27 -69.96 -1.77
N ASP A 495 -32.28 -70.07 -0.92
CA ASP A 495 -32.28 -70.78 0.38
C ASP A 495 -31.51 -70.21 1.59
N GLY A 496 -32.27 -70.02 2.67
CA GLY A 496 -31.89 -70.66 3.94
C GLY A 496 -31.67 -69.78 5.19
N ASN A 497 -32.78 -69.52 5.89
CA ASN A 497 -32.99 -69.86 7.30
C ASN A 497 -32.27 -69.11 8.47
N THR A 498 -33.08 -68.92 9.52
CA THR A 498 -32.78 -68.82 10.98
C THR A 498 -32.12 -67.59 11.60
N ALA A 499 -32.97 -66.78 12.25
CA ALA A 499 -33.02 -66.47 13.69
C ALA A 499 -31.72 -66.40 14.53
N GLY A 500 -31.61 -65.33 15.33
CA GLY A 500 -31.01 -65.42 16.68
C GLY A 500 -30.25 -64.19 17.19
N HIS A 501 -30.88 -63.51 18.15
CA HIS A 501 -30.38 -62.53 19.13
C HIS A 501 -30.14 -61.06 18.75
#